data_AF-W3VX88-F1
#
_entry.id   AF-W3VX88-F1
#
_cell.length_a   1.000
_cell.length_b   1.000
_cell.length_c   1.000
_cell.angle_alpha   90.00
_cell.angle_beta   90.00
_cell.angle_gamma   90.00
#
_symmetry.space_group_name_H-M   'P 1'
#
loop_
_entity.id
_entity.type
_entity.pdbx_description
1 polymer ?
#
loop_
_entity_poly.entity_id
_entity_poly.type
_entity_poly.pdbx_seq_one_letter_code
_entity_poly.pdbx_strand_id
1 'polypeptide(L)'
;MDGAREGGWRAAAARFGQPLENSSPSRLVSPLSGSSREQQLSSTTRDHPSQPQWTSPPDHSTMNRGPSGPQNIFRALERLRQQAQQASQQFNNAGKPGGSSGGSGGSGGGGRGGPPNLANILGGSAGIVALVALGFGINMSLFNVDGGHRAIKYSRLSGIKENIFNEGTHFMIPWFEKPIDYDVRAKPRSIASLTGTKDLQMVSLTCRVLSRPRVDALPTIFRELGTDYDERVLPSIVNEVLKSVVAQFNASQLITQREMVSRLVRDNLTARAQRFNLVLDDVSITHVSFSPEFTHAVEAKQIAQQAALRAAFLVDQAIQEKASIIVKAQGEAKSAELIGEAVKKNKGFLKLRKLEAARDIATILSQAGAHNKVLLDADTLLLNVANEDPTHS
;
A
#
# COMPACT_ATOMS: atom_id res chain seq x y z
N MET A 1 54.73 -4.03 46.98
CA MET A 1 53.56 -4.84 46.54
C MET A 1 52.76 -3.95 45.63
N ASP A 2 52.74 -4.35 44.36
CA ASP A 2 52.66 -3.50 43.18
C ASP A 2 51.27 -2.94 42.89
N GLY A 3 51.27 -1.70 42.42
CA GLY A 3 50.13 -1.02 41.82
C GLY A 3 50.23 -0.95 40.29
N ALA A 4 49.04 -0.95 39.68
CA ALA A 4 48.65 -0.35 38.41
C ALA A 4 49.56 -0.54 37.16
N ARG A 5 49.06 -1.28 36.18
CA ARG A 5 49.51 -1.25 34.78
C ARG A 5 48.42 -0.69 33.89
N GLU A 6 48.61 0.54 33.42
CA GLU A 6 47.95 1.12 32.26
C GLU A 6 48.94 1.22 31.08
N GLY A 7 48.42 0.99 29.87
CA GLY A 7 48.72 1.81 28.69
C GLY A 7 49.99 1.52 27.86
N GLY A 8 49.81 1.47 26.54
CA GLY A 8 50.82 1.98 25.61
C GLY A 8 51.23 1.08 24.44
N TRP A 9 50.36 0.88 23.46
CA TRP A 9 50.79 0.49 22.10
C TRP A 9 50.82 1.74 21.22
N ARG A 10 52.03 2.24 20.94
CA ARG A 10 52.30 3.24 19.88
C ARG A 10 53.15 2.59 18.78
N ALA A 11 52.58 2.63 17.58
CA ALA A 11 53.19 2.96 16.28
C ALA A 11 54.66 2.56 16.01
N ALA A 12 54.83 1.76 14.96
CA ALA A 12 55.99 1.82 14.08
C ALA A 12 55.50 1.81 12.61
N ALA A 13 55.82 2.88 11.88
CA ALA A 13 55.56 3.03 10.45
C ALA A 13 56.90 3.32 9.75
N ALA A 14 57.23 2.53 8.72
CA ALA A 14 58.18 2.82 7.65
C ALA A 14 57.90 1.80 6.51
N ARG A 15 57.28 2.21 5.39
CA ARG A 15 57.83 2.84 4.17
C ARG A 15 58.57 1.89 3.21
N PHE A 16 58.18 2.02 1.93
CA PHE A 16 58.83 1.64 0.66
C PHE A 16 58.59 0.25 0.03
N GLY A 17 58.10 0.27 -1.23
CA GLY A 17 58.18 -0.86 -2.18
C GLY A 17 57.05 -0.86 -3.23
N GLN A 18 57.37 -0.64 -4.50
CA GLN A 18 56.50 -0.42 -5.67
C GLN A 18 55.73 -1.66 -6.20
N PRO A 19 54.73 -1.48 -7.09
CA PRO A 19 54.00 -2.58 -7.75
C PRO A 19 54.71 -3.08 -9.03
N LEU A 20 54.76 -4.40 -9.22
CA LEU A 20 55.22 -5.05 -10.46
C LEU A 20 54.04 -5.55 -11.30
N GLU A 21 53.96 -4.94 -12.48
CA GLU A 21 53.71 -5.47 -13.83
C GLU A 21 53.17 -6.90 -14.09
N ASN A 22 52.26 -6.92 -15.07
CA ASN A 22 52.18 -7.81 -16.25
C ASN A 22 51.58 -9.22 -16.12
N SER A 23 50.41 -9.44 -16.73
CA SER A 23 50.30 -10.24 -17.98
C SER A 23 48.83 -10.50 -18.36
N SER A 24 48.42 -9.93 -19.49
CA SER A 24 47.32 -10.44 -20.32
C SER A 24 47.80 -11.68 -21.07
N PRO A 25 46.87 -12.48 -21.64
CA PRO A 25 46.98 -12.65 -23.07
C PRO A 25 45.63 -12.58 -23.80
N SER A 26 45.66 -11.82 -24.89
CA SER A 26 44.72 -11.86 -26.00
C SER A 26 44.85 -13.20 -26.75
N ARG A 27 43.73 -13.79 -27.16
CA ARG A 27 43.66 -14.65 -28.36
C ARG A 27 42.55 -14.14 -29.28
N LEU A 28 42.92 -13.96 -30.53
CA LEU A 28 42.17 -13.46 -31.67
C LEU A 28 42.13 -14.59 -32.72
N VAL A 29 41.11 -14.55 -33.61
CA VAL A 29 41.07 -15.11 -34.99
C VAL A 29 40.73 -16.62 -35.07
N SER A 30 39.78 -17.15 -35.87
CA SER A 30 38.84 -16.66 -36.89
C SER A 30 37.93 -17.82 -37.42
N PRO A 31 36.97 -17.59 -38.36
CA PRO A 31 35.77 -18.41 -38.61
C PRO A 31 35.77 -19.21 -39.94
N LEU A 32 34.79 -20.12 -40.11
CA LEU A 32 34.33 -20.74 -41.38
C LEU A 32 32.80 -21.00 -41.23
N SER A 33 31.86 -20.42 -42.00
CA SER A 33 31.56 -20.49 -43.45
C SER A 33 30.80 -21.76 -43.90
N GLY A 34 29.58 -21.56 -44.44
CA GLY A 34 28.87 -22.48 -45.35
C GLY A 34 27.62 -23.13 -44.73
N SER A 35 26.36 -22.68 -44.89
CA SER A 35 25.53 -22.40 -46.08
C SER A 35 24.59 -23.55 -46.48
N SER A 36 23.33 -23.16 -46.67
CA SER A 36 22.37 -23.67 -47.67
C SER A 36 21.36 -24.77 -47.30
N ARG A 37 20.10 -24.30 -47.25
CA ARG A 37 18.91 -24.79 -47.98
C ARG A 37 18.48 -26.24 -47.75
N GLU A 38 17.30 -26.38 -47.14
CA GLU A 38 16.26 -27.27 -47.66
C GLU A 38 14.89 -26.57 -47.66
N GLN A 39 14.11 -26.95 -48.67
CA GLN A 39 12.88 -26.32 -49.14
C GLN A 39 11.63 -27.03 -48.58
N GLN A 40 10.60 -26.19 -48.36
CA GLN A 40 9.17 -26.33 -48.71
C GLN A 40 8.40 -27.66 -48.65
N LEU A 41 7.15 -27.51 -48.16
CA LEU A 41 5.84 -28.08 -48.57
C LEU A 41 5.07 -28.46 -47.29
N SER A 42 3.77 -28.22 -47.09
CA SER A 42 2.71 -27.48 -47.77
C SER A 42 1.46 -27.55 -46.86
N SER A 43 0.64 -26.49 -46.89
CA SER A 43 -0.82 -26.48 -46.68
C SER A 43 -1.44 -27.24 -45.50
N THR A 44 -2.10 -26.52 -44.59
CA THR A 44 -3.52 -26.79 -44.22
C THR A 44 -4.15 -25.55 -43.62
N THR A 45 -5.15 -25.07 -44.35
CA THR A 45 -6.19 -24.10 -44.01
C THR A 45 -6.87 -24.39 -42.67
N ARG A 46 -7.02 -23.36 -41.83
CA ARG A 46 -8.21 -23.22 -40.98
C ARG A 46 -8.46 -21.75 -40.59
N ASP A 47 -9.57 -21.25 -41.10
CA ASP A 47 -10.20 -19.98 -40.74
C ASP A 47 -10.68 -19.96 -39.28
N HIS A 48 -10.47 -18.83 -38.59
CA HIS A 48 -11.44 -18.19 -37.69
C HIS A 48 -10.92 -16.79 -37.24
N PRO A 49 -11.78 -15.87 -36.77
CA PRO A 49 -11.82 -14.51 -37.30
C PRO A 49 -11.40 -13.41 -36.30
N SER A 50 -10.89 -12.32 -36.85
CA SER A 50 -10.99 -10.91 -36.41
C SER A 50 -11.00 -10.59 -34.91
N GLN A 51 -9.85 -10.15 -34.38
CA GLN A 51 -9.78 -9.23 -33.24
C GLN A 51 -9.83 -7.78 -33.74
N PRO A 52 -10.54 -6.85 -33.07
CA PRO A 52 -10.50 -5.44 -33.42
C PRO A 52 -9.21 -4.79 -32.89
N GLN A 53 -8.46 -4.22 -33.82
CA GLN A 53 -7.24 -3.43 -33.59
C GLN A 53 -7.63 -2.08 -32.97
N TRP A 54 -7.17 -1.81 -31.74
CA TRP A 54 -7.26 -0.47 -31.16
C TRP A 54 -6.27 0.45 -31.87
N THR A 55 -6.81 1.40 -32.62
CA THR A 55 -6.04 2.47 -33.27
C THR A 55 -5.72 3.57 -32.25
N SER A 56 -4.45 3.98 -32.22
CA SER A 56 -3.97 5.14 -31.47
C SER A 56 -4.66 6.44 -31.95
N PRO A 57 -4.97 7.39 -31.06
CA PRO A 57 -5.44 8.70 -31.49
C PRO A 57 -4.31 9.53 -32.12
N PRO A 58 -4.59 10.37 -33.13
CA PRO A 58 -3.60 11.27 -33.71
C PRO A 58 -3.35 12.51 -32.83
N ASP A 59 -2.14 13.04 -32.90
CA ASP A 59 -1.83 14.40 -32.48
C ASP A 59 -2.66 15.42 -33.28
N HIS A 60 -3.32 16.34 -32.59
CA HIS A 60 -3.83 17.59 -33.16
C HIS A 60 -3.62 18.73 -32.16
N SER A 61 -2.50 19.41 -32.33
CA SER A 61 -2.23 20.71 -31.74
C SER A 61 -2.50 21.79 -32.79
N THR A 62 -3.76 22.19 -32.98
CA THR A 62 -4.11 23.49 -33.60
C THR A 62 -5.44 24.04 -33.06
N MET A 63 -5.34 25.27 -32.56
CA MET A 63 -6.40 26.28 -32.40
C MET A 63 -7.71 25.92 -31.67
N ASN A 64 -7.82 26.34 -30.40
CA ASN A 64 -8.92 27.22 -29.95
C ASN A 64 -8.55 27.94 -28.64
N ARG A 65 -7.88 29.10 -28.73
CA ARG A 65 -7.72 30.01 -27.58
C ARG A 65 -8.94 30.93 -27.51
N GLY A 66 -9.89 30.58 -26.66
CA GLY A 66 -10.86 31.55 -26.13
C GLY A 66 -10.13 32.60 -25.27
N PRO A 67 -10.56 33.87 -25.27
CA PRO A 67 -9.72 34.96 -24.77
C PRO A 67 -9.90 35.15 -23.26
N SER A 68 -9.06 34.48 -22.47
CA SER A 68 -8.88 34.78 -21.04
C SER A 68 -7.78 35.83 -20.86
N GLY A 69 -8.19 37.10 -20.78
CA GLY A 69 -7.33 38.21 -20.37
C GLY A 69 -7.98 39.00 -19.24
N PRO A 70 -7.22 39.42 -18.20
CA PRO A 70 -7.73 40.21 -17.07
C PRO A 70 -8.26 41.60 -17.45
N GLN A 71 -8.14 41.99 -18.73
CA GLN A 71 -8.62 43.28 -19.26
C GLN A 71 -10.12 43.29 -19.58
N ASN A 72 -10.77 42.12 -19.72
CA ASN A 72 -12.20 42.04 -20.07
C ASN A 72 -13.12 42.19 -18.84
N ILE A 73 -12.65 41.88 -17.63
CA ILE A 73 -13.42 42.02 -16.39
C ILE A 73 -13.62 43.51 -16.07
N PHE A 74 -12.63 44.35 -16.35
CA PHE A 74 -12.71 45.79 -16.13
C PHE A 74 -13.73 46.46 -17.08
N ARG A 75 -13.73 46.07 -18.36
CA ARG A 75 -14.73 46.56 -19.35
C ARG A 75 -16.13 46.02 -19.10
N ALA A 76 -16.26 44.81 -18.54
CA ALA A 76 -17.55 44.25 -18.12
C ALA A 76 -18.11 45.01 -16.90
N LEU A 77 -17.25 45.37 -15.93
CA LEU A 77 -17.65 46.21 -14.79
C LEU A 77 -18.03 47.64 -15.20
N GLU A 78 -17.34 48.24 -16.17
CA GLU A 78 -17.67 49.58 -16.67
C GLU A 78 -19.01 49.64 -17.38
N ARG A 79 -19.38 48.59 -18.15
CA ARG A 79 -20.71 48.49 -18.77
C ARG A 79 -21.82 48.31 -17.74
N LEU A 80 -21.55 47.59 -16.65
CA LEU A 80 -22.52 47.35 -15.58
C LEU A 80 -22.74 48.62 -14.73
N ARG A 81 -21.68 49.41 -14.52
CA ARG A 81 -21.77 50.74 -13.88
C ARG A 81 -22.52 51.76 -14.75
N GLN A 82 -22.31 51.76 -16.06
CA GLN A 82 -23.04 52.64 -16.98
C GLN A 82 -24.53 52.27 -17.11
N GLN A 83 -24.88 50.98 -17.11
CA GLN A 83 -26.29 50.55 -17.07
C GLN A 83 -26.98 50.91 -15.75
N ALA A 84 -26.28 50.80 -14.62
CA ALA A 84 -26.82 51.20 -13.32
C ALA A 84 -27.11 52.72 -13.24
N GLN A 85 -26.29 53.55 -13.89
CA GLN A 85 -26.52 55.00 -13.93
C GLN A 85 -27.67 55.39 -14.87
N GLN A 86 -27.86 54.71 -16.00
CA GLN A 86 -28.99 54.96 -16.90
C GLN A 86 -30.33 54.50 -16.33
N ALA A 87 -30.35 53.38 -15.59
CA ALA A 87 -31.56 52.92 -14.88
C ALA A 87 -32.00 53.91 -13.79
N SER A 88 -31.05 54.56 -13.10
CA SER A 88 -31.38 55.56 -12.08
C SER A 88 -31.99 56.86 -12.64
N GLN A 89 -31.70 57.21 -13.90
CA GLN A 89 -32.24 58.40 -14.56
C GLN A 89 -33.63 58.18 -15.18
N GLN A 90 -33.96 56.94 -15.56
CA GLN A 90 -35.31 56.60 -16.01
C GLN A 90 -36.32 56.53 -14.85
N PHE A 91 -35.89 56.08 -13.67
CA PHE A 91 -36.73 56.09 -12.47
C PHE A 91 -37.02 57.49 -11.95
N ASN A 92 -36.13 58.47 -12.17
CA ASN A 92 -36.33 59.84 -11.69
C ASN A 92 -37.20 60.70 -12.65
N ASN A 93 -37.37 60.28 -13.91
CA ASN A 93 -38.21 61.00 -14.89
C ASN A 93 -39.59 60.37 -15.13
N ALA A 94 -39.90 59.22 -14.51
CA ALA A 94 -41.23 58.59 -14.56
C ALA A 94 -42.18 59.06 -13.43
N GLY A 95 -41.78 60.05 -12.63
CA GLY A 95 -42.54 60.59 -11.49
C GLY A 95 -43.24 61.93 -11.75
N LYS A 96 -43.70 62.21 -12.97
CA LYS A 96 -44.53 63.39 -13.28
C LYS A 96 -45.97 62.96 -13.60
N PRO A 97 -46.96 63.22 -12.73
CA PRO A 97 -48.36 63.08 -13.11
C PRO A 97 -48.79 64.31 -13.92
N GLY A 98 -49.17 64.09 -15.17
CA GLY A 98 -49.91 65.06 -15.99
C GLY A 98 -51.34 65.22 -15.45
N GLY A 99 -51.81 66.46 -15.38
CA GLY A 99 -53.11 66.83 -14.82
C GLY A 99 -54.28 66.80 -15.81
N SER A 100 -55.49 66.74 -15.23
CA SER A 100 -56.84 67.04 -15.77
C SER A 100 -57.83 66.08 -15.07
N SER A 101 -58.96 66.43 -14.45
CA SER A 101 -59.74 67.65 -14.28
C SER A 101 -60.81 67.39 -13.18
N GLY A 102 -61.27 68.46 -12.49
CA GLY A 102 -62.46 68.47 -11.61
C GLY A 102 -62.20 67.97 -10.18
N GLY A 103 -62.58 68.64 -9.10
CA GLY A 103 -63.35 69.85 -8.88
C GLY A 103 -63.82 69.84 -7.42
N SER A 104 -63.72 70.99 -6.74
CA SER A 104 -64.21 71.28 -5.36
C SER A 104 -63.51 70.52 -4.22
N GLY A 105 -63.14 71.11 -3.09
CA GLY A 105 -63.23 72.46 -2.57
C GLY A 105 -62.70 72.44 -1.12
N GLY A 106 -62.30 73.61 -0.61
CA GLY A 106 -62.20 73.86 0.83
C GLY A 106 -60.78 73.92 1.43
N SER A 107 -60.33 75.15 1.68
CA SER A 107 -59.70 75.65 2.91
C SER A 107 -58.56 74.81 3.53
N GLY A 108 -57.32 75.28 3.71
CA GLY A 108 -56.78 76.63 3.84
C GLY A 108 -55.51 76.53 4.71
N GLY A 109 -54.61 77.51 4.60
CA GLY A 109 -53.54 77.75 5.57
C GLY A 109 -52.17 77.14 5.25
N GLY A 110 -51.27 77.98 4.73
CA GLY A 110 -49.86 77.65 4.54
C GLY A 110 -49.05 77.61 5.83
N GLY A 111 -47.86 77.01 5.76
CA GLY A 111 -46.92 76.99 6.88
C GLY A 111 -45.62 76.26 6.56
N ARG A 112 -44.63 77.06 6.16
CA ARG A 112 -43.16 76.92 6.27
C ARG A 112 -42.57 75.62 6.85
N GLY A 113 -41.51 75.16 6.18
CA GLY A 113 -40.65 74.07 6.62
C GLY A 113 -40.06 74.25 8.02
N GLY A 114 -39.97 73.11 8.71
CA GLY A 114 -39.16 72.84 9.88
C GLY A 114 -38.61 71.42 9.78
N PRO A 115 -37.50 71.09 10.47
CA PRO A 115 -36.88 69.76 10.42
C PRO A 115 -37.87 68.69 10.94
N PRO A 116 -37.74 67.42 10.50
CA PRO A 116 -38.72 66.40 10.80
C PRO A 116 -38.79 66.16 12.31
N ASN A 117 -39.99 66.34 12.87
CA ASN A 117 -40.29 66.02 14.27
C ASN A 117 -40.09 64.51 14.53
N LEU A 118 -39.19 64.18 15.45
CA LEU A 118 -38.95 62.82 15.97
C LEU A 118 -40.24 62.13 16.47
N ALA A 119 -41.28 62.91 16.80
CA ALA A 119 -42.57 62.40 17.27
C ALA A 119 -43.41 61.71 16.17
N ASN A 120 -43.33 62.14 14.91
CA ASN A 120 -43.99 61.44 13.79
C ASN A 120 -43.15 60.25 13.27
N ILE A 121 -41.85 60.24 13.60
CA ILE A 121 -41.04 59.04 13.45
C ILE A 121 -41.48 58.01 14.49
N LEU A 122 -41.87 58.39 15.70
CA LEU A 122 -42.28 57.44 16.75
C LEU A 122 -43.55 56.62 16.45
N GLY A 123 -44.49 57.14 15.64
CA GLY A 123 -45.79 56.48 15.40
C GLY A 123 -45.85 55.47 14.24
N GLY A 124 -44.96 55.59 13.24
CA GLY A 124 -44.99 54.75 12.04
C GLY A 124 -43.61 54.23 11.61
N SER A 125 -42.60 55.10 11.51
CA SER A 125 -41.26 54.69 11.06
C SER A 125 -40.37 54.14 12.18
N ALA A 126 -40.56 54.52 13.44
CA ALA A 126 -39.89 53.93 14.60
C ALA A 126 -40.44 52.53 14.90
N GLY A 127 -41.74 52.31 14.66
CA GLY A 127 -42.32 50.96 14.69
C GLY A 127 -41.68 50.06 13.64
N ILE A 128 -41.47 50.56 12.42
CA ILE A 128 -40.79 49.82 11.35
C ILE A 128 -39.30 49.59 11.69
N VAL A 129 -38.58 50.60 12.18
CA VAL A 129 -37.17 50.44 12.60
C VAL A 129 -37.03 49.46 13.76
N ALA A 130 -37.94 49.49 14.73
CA ALA A 130 -37.97 48.52 15.82
C ALA A 130 -38.24 47.11 15.30
N LEU A 131 -39.20 46.92 14.39
CA LEU A 131 -39.49 45.62 13.78
C LEU A 131 -38.33 45.09 12.93
N VAL A 132 -37.65 45.94 12.17
CA VAL A 132 -36.46 45.57 11.39
C VAL A 132 -35.31 45.18 12.32
N ALA A 133 -35.09 45.93 13.40
CA ALA A 133 -34.07 45.60 14.41
C ALA A 133 -34.40 44.29 15.15
N LEU A 134 -35.68 44.03 15.44
CA LEU A 134 -36.13 42.80 16.10
C LEU A 134 -36.03 41.60 15.15
N GLY A 135 -36.40 41.77 13.88
CA GLY A 135 -36.25 40.75 12.84
C GLY A 135 -34.79 40.40 12.58
N PHE A 136 -33.90 41.41 12.54
CA PHE A 136 -32.46 41.20 12.44
C PHE A 136 -31.89 40.54 13.71
N GLY A 137 -32.37 40.93 14.90
CA GLY A 137 -32.01 40.32 16.17
C GLY A 137 -32.40 38.84 16.25
N ILE A 138 -33.61 38.48 15.78
CA ILE A 138 -34.05 37.09 15.69
C ILE A 138 -33.23 36.33 14.66
N ASN A 139 -32.98 36.88 13.48
CA ASN A 139 -32.17 36.21 12.48
C ASN A 139 -30.73 35.95 12.98
N MET A 140 -30.12 36.93 13.63
CA MET A 140 -28.78 36.80 14.22
C MET A 140 -28.75 35.87 15.43
N SER A 141 -29.88 35.67 16.10
CA SER A 141 -30.02 34.74 17.22
C SER A 141 -30.20 33.28 16.78
N LEU A 142 -30.50 33.02 15.52
CA LEU A 142 -30.63 31.65 15.02
C LEU A 142 -29.28 31.18 14.47
N PHE A 143 -28.84 30.01 14.91
CA PHE A 143 -27.72 29.31 14.31
C PHE A 143 -28.14 27.90 13.93
N ASN A 144 -27.62 27.41 12.81
CA ASN A 144 -27.87 26.05 12.35
C ASN A 144 -26.67 25.16 12.65
N VAL A 145 -26.94 23.91 13.03
CA VAL A 145 -25.93 22.87 13.23
C VAL A 145 -26.14 21.82 12.16
N ASP A 146 -25.11 21.63 11.32
CA ASP A 146 -25.14 20.66 10.23
C ASP A 146 -25.16 19.21 10.73
N GLY A 147 -25.69 18.30 9.90
CA GLY A 147 -25.74 16.87 10.20
C GLY A 147 -24.34 16.28 10.46
N GLY A 148 -24.19 15.53 11.54
CA GLY A 148 -22.90 14.98 11.97
C GLY A 148 -21.95 16.01 12.63
N HIS A 149 -22.44 17.21 12.91
CA HIS A 149 -21.81 18.14 13.84
C HIS A 149 -22.62 18.21 15.14
N ARG A 150 -21.95 18.66 16.20
CA ARG A 150 -22.54 18.99 17.49
C ARG A 150 -22.01 20.34 17.92
N ALA A 151 -22.88 21.18 18.46
CA ALA A 151 -22.50 22.51 18.89
C ALA A 151 -22.47 22.62 20.41
N ILE A 152 -21.47 23.33 20.92
CA ILE A 152 -21.42 23.79 22.30
C ILE A 152 -21.54 25.32 22.32
N LYS A 153 -22.16 25.86 23.37
CA LYS A 153 -22.30 27.32 23.51
C LYS A 153 -21.24 27.86 24.47
N TYR A 154 -20.45 28.80 23.98
CA TYR A 154 -19.58 29.63 24.81
C TYR A 154 -20.35 30.88 25.25
N SER A 155 -20.56 31.05 26.55
CA SER A 155 -21.12 32.27 27.15
C SER A 155 -20.00 33.18 27.65
N ARG A 156 -20.07 34.48 27.34
CA ARG A 156 -19.11 35.48 27.86
C ARG A 156 -19.16 35.65 29.38
N LEU A 157 -20.30 35.34 30.02
CA LEU A 157 -20.51 35.52 31.46
C LEU A 157 -20.15 34.27 32.26
N SER A 158 -20.56 33.09 31.78
CA SER A 158 -20.48 31.82 32.51
C SER A 158 -19.46 30.84 31.91
N GLY A 159 -18.78 31.22 30.83
CA GLY A 159 -17.88 30.33 30.09
C GLY A 159 -18.64 29.27 29.27
N ILE A 160 -18.04 28.10 29.12
CA ILE A 160 -18.54 27.02 28.26
C ILE A 160 -19.69 26.29 28.97
N LYS A 161 -20.87 26.29 28.34
CA LYS A 161 -22.05 25.57 28.85
C LYS A 161 -21.91 24.07 28.60
N GLU A 162 -22.43 23.25 29.51
CA GLU A 162 -22.38 21.78 29.40
C GLU A 162 -23.41 21.19 28.43
N ASN A 163 -24.44 21.97 28.08
CA ASN A 163 -25.48 21.53 27.16
C ASN A 163 -24.92 21.40 25.73
N ILE A 164 -25.02 20.18 25.19
CA ILE A 164 -24.65 19.84 23.82
C ILE A 164 -25.89 19.98 22.94
N PHE A 165 -25.76 20.73 21.85
CA PHE A 165 -26.83 20.92 20.87
C PHE A 165 -26.63 19.95 19.70
N ASN A 166 -27.71 19.24 19.38
CA ASN A 166 -27.75 18.31 18.25
C ASN A 166 -27.84 19.06 16.91
N GLU A 167 -27.94 18.32 15.81
CA GLU A 167 -28.23 18.91 14.50
C GLU A 167 -29.58 19.65 14.49
N GLY A 168 -29.64 20.74 13.71
CA GLY A 168 -30.83 21.58 13.57
C GLY A 168 -30.62 23.04 13.99
N THR A 169 -31.68 23.83 13.85
CA THR A 169 -31.66 25.27 14.16
C THR A 169 -31.90 25.50 15.64
N HIS A 170 -30.96 26.22 16.26
CA HIS A 170 -30.97 26.53 17.68
C HIS A 170 -30.91 28.03 17.90
N PHE A 171 -31.49 28.48 19.02
CA PHE A 171 -31.47 29.89 19.42
C PHE A 171 -30.23 30.17 20.27
N MET A 172 -29.53 31.26 20.01
CA MET A 172 -28.43 31.83 20.78
C MET A 172 -28.69 33.30 21.06
N ILE A 173 -28.22 33.81 22.20
CA ILE A 173 -28.30 35.25 22.47
C ILE A 173 -27.11 35.94 21.78
N PRO A 174 -27.32 36.73 20.70
CA PRO A 174 -26.23 37.42 20.03
C PRO A 174 -25.51 38.33 21.03
N TRP A 175 -24.18 38.46 20.92
CA TRP A 175 -23.28 39.11 21.88
C TRP A 175 -22.93 38.27 23.13
N PHE A 176 -23.86 37.63 23.81
CA PHE A 176 -23.49 36.88 25.03
C PHE A 176 -23.03 35.47 24.76
N GLU A 177 -23.56 34.84 23.71
CA GLU A 177 -23.29 33.45 23.36
C GLU A 177 -22.61 33.35 21.99
N LYS A 178 -21.66 32.44 21.87
CA LYS A 178 -21.04 32.05 20.60
C LYS A 178 -21.15 30.52 20.46
N PRO A 179 -21.74 30.02 19.36
CA PRO A 179 -21.78 28.60 19.07
C PRO A 179 -20.42 28.17 18.56
N ILE A 180 -19.96 27.00 19.00
CA ILE A 180 -18.75 26.37 18.53
C ILE A 180 -19.16 25.00 18.04
N ASP A 181 -19.02 24.81 16.74
CA ASP A 181 -19.32 23.60 16.02
C ASP A 181 -18.16 22.60 16.11
N TYR A 182 -18.51 21.35 16.39
CA TYR A 182 -17.59 20.24 16.45
C TYR A 182 -18.04 19.16 15.47
N ASP A 183 -17.12 18.73 14.62
CA ASP A 183 -17.31 17.55 13.80
C ASP A 183 -17.15 16.30 14.66
N VAL A 184 -18.24 15.53 14.79
CA VAL A 184 -18.26 14.27 15.57
C VAL A 184 -18.05 13.03 14.70
N ARG A 185 -17.74 13.22 13.41
CA ARG A 185 -17.42 12.13 12.50
C ARG A 185 -16.00 11.62 12.73
N ALA A 186 -15.82 10.36 12.40
CA ALA A 186 -14.53 9.70 12.51
C ALA A 186 -13.56 10.22 11.45
N LYS A 187 -12.43 10.79 11.89
CA LYS A 187 -11.39 11.33 11.01
C LYS A 187 -10.18 10.41 11.01
N PRO A 188 -9.71 9.97 9.82
CA PRO A 188 -8.53 9.14 9.75
C PRO A 188 -7.27 9.98 9.89
N ARG A 189 -6.32 9.49 10.68
CA ARG A 189 -5.01 10.12 10.87
C ARG A 189 -3.93 9.06 10.82
N SER A 190 -2.84 9.34 10.10
CA SER A 190 -1.70 8.45 9.97
C SER A 190 -0.50 9.07 10.70
N ILE A 191 0.01 8.38 11.71
CA ILE A 191 1.12 8.85 12.55
C ILE A 191 2.27 7.86 12.38
N ALA A 192 3.43 8.38 11.96
CA ALA A 192 4.66 7.61 11.87
C ALA A 192 5.49 7.77 13.15
N SER A 193 6.12 6.68 13.59
CA SER A 193 6.99 6.64 14.76
C SER A 193 8.21 5.79 14.48
N LEU A 194 9.38 6.33 14.80
CA LEU A 194 10.63 5.59 14.84
C LEU A 194 10.85 5.06 16.27
N THR A 195 10.92 3.74 16.43
CA THR A 195 11.04 3.09 17.73
C THR A 195 12.07 1.96 17.71
N GLY A 196 12.67 1.70 18.87
CA GLY A 196 13.47 0.49 19.10
C GLY A 196 12.60 -0.71 19.46
N THR A 197 13.00 -1.89 19.01
CA THR A 197 12.44 -3.18 19.42
C THR A 197 13.19 -3.76 20.62
N LYS A 198 12.70 -4.90 21.15
CA LYS A 198 13.34 -5.64 22.25
C LYS A 198 14.78 -6.05 21.95
N ASP A 199 15.08 -6.36 20.69
CA ASP A 199 16.41 -6.72 20.17
C ASP A 199 17.24 -5.50 19.74
N LEU A 200 16.86 -4.30 20.20
CA LEU A 200 17.55 -3.02 19.93
C LEU A 200 17.63 -2.66 18.44
N GLN A 201 16.67 -3.12 17.63
CA GLN A 201 16.58 -2.74 16.23
C GLN A 201 15.67 -1.54 16.04
N MET A 202 16.10 -0.60 15.19
CA MET A 202 15.32 0.58 14.86
C MET A 202 14.28 0.22 13.79
N VAL A 203 13.02 0.52 14.07
CA VAL A 203 11.88 0.23 13.19
C VAL A 203 11.05 1.49 13.01
N SER A 204 10.75 1.81 11.76
CA SER A 204 9.81 2.86 11.39
C SER A 204 8.43 2.26 11.18
N LEU A 205 7.48 2.65 12.03
CA LEU A 205 6.12 2.16 12.05
C LEU A 205 5.17 3.29 11.71
N THR A 206 4.18 3.01 10.88
CA THR A 206 3.06 3.92 10.62
C THR A 206 1.80 3.32 11.18
N CYS A 207 1.14 4.05 12.09
CA CYS A 207 -0.15 3.67 12.65
C CYS A 207 -1.23 4.60 12.11
N ARG A 208 -2.26 4.01 11.50
CA ARG A 208 -3.49 4.71 11.13
C ARG A 208 -4.49 4.55 12.26
N VAL A 209 -5.01 5.67 12.73
CA VAL A 209 -6.06 5.73 13.75
C VAL A 209 -7.26 6.46 13.16
N LEU A 210 -8.44 5.89 13.36
CA LEU A 210 -9.71 6.51 13.05
C LEU A 210 -10.34 6.94 14.36
N SER A 211 -10.41 8.25 14.59
CA SER A 211 -10.83 8.80 15.88
C SER A 211 -11.97 9.80 15.73
N ARG A 212 -12.82 9.85 16.76
CA ARG A 212 -13.87 10.86 16.93
C ARG A 212 -13.97 11.28 18.39
N PRO A 213 -14.48 12.48 18.69
CA PRO A 213 -14.65 12.92 20.06
C PRO A 213 -15.91 12.26 20.67
N ARG A 214 -15.91 12.02 21.98
CA ARG A 214 -17.12 11.58 22.68
C ARG A 214 -18.11 12.74 22.76
N VAL A 215 -19.32 12.51 22.24
CA VAL A 215 -20.38 13.55 22.17
C VAL A 215 -20.71 14.11 23.54
N ASP A 216 -20.85 13.25 24.56
CA ASP A 216 -21.25 13.63 25.92
C ASP A 216 -20.22 14.50 26.65
N ALA A 217 -18.96 14.47 26.22
CA ALA A 217 -17.84 15.14 26.87
C ALA A 217 -17.24 16.28 26.03
N LEU A 218 -17.93 16.73 24.97
CA LEU A 218 -17.48 17.84 24.11
C LEU A 218 -17.14 19.12 24.89
N PRO A 219 -17.90 19.55 25.92
CA PRO A 219 -17.54 20.72 26.72
C PRO A 219 -16.18 20.57 27.40
N THR A 220 -15.88 19.39 27.95
CA THR A 220 -14.59 19.09 28.60
C THR A 220 -13.46 19.04 27.60
N ILE A 221 -13.67 18.38 26.45
CA ILE A 221 -12.68 18.32 25.36
C ILE A 221 -12.32 19.73 24.88
N PHE A 222 -13.30 20.63 24.70
CA PHE A 222 -13.02 22.01 24.29
C PHE A 222 -12.24 22.79 25.36
N ARG A 223 -12.51 22.58 26.65
CA ARG A 223 -11.78 23.23 27.75
C ARG A 223 -10.31 22.79 27.82
N GLU A 224 -10.06 21.49 27.68
CA GLU A 224 -8.73 20.90 27.90
C GLU A 224 -7.88 20.84 26.62
N LEU A 225 -8.48 20.43 25.49
CA LEU A 225 -7.78 20.15 24.24
C LEU A 225 -8.03 21.23 23.17
N GLY A 226 -9.18 21.91 23.22
CA GLY A 226 -9.60 22.88 22.19
C GLY A 226 -10.24 22.21 20.97
N THR A 227 -10.38 22.97 19.87
CA THR A 227 -10.96 22.50 18.61
C THR A 227 -10.09 21.45 17.92
N ASP A 228 -8.76 21.59 18.02
CA ASP A 228 -7.76 20.74 17.35
C ASP A 228 -7.30 19.59 18.27
N TYR A 229 -8.26 18.90 18.87
CA TYR A 229 -8.00 17.87 19.88
C TYR A 229 -7.19 16.69 19.32
N ASP A 230 -7.38 16.37 18.05
CA ASP A 230 -6.75 15.26 17.35
C ASP A 230 -5.29 15.57 16.98
N GLU A 231 -4.98 16.81 16.63
CA GLU A 231 -3.60 17.28 16.38
C GLU A 231 -2.75 17.33 17.63
N ARG A 232 -3.34 17.75 18.74
CA ARG A 232 -2.60 17.99 19.97
C ARG A 232 -2.26 16.71 20.72
N VAL A 233 -3.21 15.77 20.81
CA VAL A 233 -3.09 14.61 21.72
C VAL A 233 -2.74 13.32 20.99
N LEU A 234 -3.29 13.06 19.80
CA LEU A 234 -3.08 11.76 19.13
C LEU A 234 -1.61 11.47 18.82
N PRO A 235 -0.79 12.41 18.30
CA PRO A 235 0.62 12.14 18.05
C PRO A 235 1.39 11.76 19.31
N SER A 236 1.04 12.36 20.46
CA SER A 236 1.70 12.08 21.73
C SER A 236 1.36 10.67 22.24
N ILE A 237 0.06 10.35 22.37
CA ILE A 237 -0.37 9.05 22.91
C ILE A 237 0.01 7.90 21.96
N VAL A 238 -0.06 8.11 20.64
CA VAL A 238 0.28 7.09 19.65
C VAL A 238 1.77 6.78 19.70
N ASN A 239 2.61 7.81 19.74
CA ASN A 239 4.06 7.59 19.85
C ASN A 239 4.44 6.94 21.19
N GLU A 240 3.82 7.31 22.31
CA GLU A 240 4.07 6.68 23.61
C GLU A 240 3.69 5.18 23.59
N VAL A 241 2.47 4.86 23.17
CA VAL A 241 1.98 3.48 23.18
C VAL A 241 2.76 2.63 22.17
N LEU A 242 3.02 3.12 20.96
CA LEU A 242 3.83 2.40 19.98
C LEU A 242 5.21 2.06 20.54
N LYS A 243 5.90 3.03 21.14
CA LYS A 243 7.22 2.78 21.76
C LYS A 243 7.13 1.75 22.89
N SER A 244 6.13 1.84 23.75
CA SER A 244 5.96 0.92 24.87
C SER A 244 5.64 -0.52 24.46
N VAL A 245 4.81 -0.69 23.42
CA VAL A 245 4.39 -2.01 22.94
C VAL A 245 5.51 -2.63 22.10
N VAL A 246 6.08 -1.88 21.18
CA VAL A 246 7.08 -2.41 20.25
C VAL A 246 8.38 -2.81 20.96
N ALA A 247 8.75 -2.12 22.03
CA ALA A 247 9.89 -2.48 22.86
C ALA A 247 9.75 -3.87 23.54
N GLN A 248 8.55 -4.45 23.60
CA GLN A 248 8.31 -5.78 24.18
C GLN A 248 8.48 -6.91 23.17
N PHE A 249 8.48 -6.61 21.87
CA PHE A 249 8.56 -7.58 20.78
C PHE A 249 9.90 -7.47 20.05
N ASN A 250 10.37 -8.60 19.53
CA ASN A 250 11.52 -8.63 18.62
C ASN A 250 11.11 -8.18 17.21
N ALA A 251 12.05 -7.68 16.43
CA ALA A 251 11.82 -7.27 15.04
C ALA A 251 11.13 -8.35 14.18
N SER A 252 11.54 -9.61 14.31
CA SER A 252 10.93 -10.74 13.58
C SER A 252 9.46 -11.02 13.96
N GLN A 253 9.08 -10.75 15.22
CA GLN A 253 7.72 -10.94 15.72
C GLN A 253 6.77 -9.85 15.21
N LEU A 254 7.27 -8.63 14.98
CA LEU A 254 6.46 -7.56 14.37
C LEU A 254 5.98 -7.90 12.96
N ILE A 255 6.74 -8.73 12.23
CA ILE A 255 6.38 -9.21 10.90
C ILE A 255 5.46 -10.43 11.01
N THR A 256 5.85 -11.43 11.81
CA THR A 256 5.18 -12.74 11.85
C THR A 256 3.91 -12.76 12.70
N GLN A 257 3.82 -11.92 13.73
CA GLN A 257 2.71 -11.87 14.70
C GLN A 257 2.06 -10.48 14.72
N ARG A 258 1.98 -9.83 13.55
CA ARG A 258 1.50 -8.45 13.42
C ARG A 258 0.09 -8.26 13.95
N GLU A 259 -0.79 -9.24 13.79
CA GLU A 259 -2.17 -9.19 14.26
C GLU A 259 -2.24 -9.09 15.79
N MET A 260 -1.41 -9.89 16.48
CA MET A 260 -1.32 -9.86 17.94
C MET A 260 -0.81 -8.50 18.44
N VAL A 261 0.26 -7.99 17.81
CA VAL A 261 0.82 -6.67 18.15
C VAL A 261 -0.20 -5.56 17.87
N SER A 262 -0.90 -5.62 16.74
CA SER A 262 -1.92 -4.62 16.37
C SER A 262 -3.08 -4.60 17.36
N ARG A 263 -3.53 -5.77 17.84
CA ARG A 263 -4.56 -5.86 18.89
C ARG A 263 -4.07 -5.24 20.20
N LEU A 264 -2.86 -5.57 20.63
CA LEU A 264 -2.28 -5.02 21.86
C LEU A 264 -2.16 -3.48 21.78
N VAL A 265 -1.72 -2.96 20.63
CA VAL A 265 -1.65 -1.51 20.37
C VAL A 265 -3.04 -0.88 20.44
N ARG A 266 -4.05 -1.49 19.80
CA ARG A 266 -5.44 -1.00 19.83
C ARG A 266 -5.99 -0.93 21.25
N ASP A 267 -5.78 -1.97 22.06
CA ASP A 267 -6.33 -2.04 23.41
C ASP A 267 -5.68 -0.97 24.31
N ASN A 268 -4.35 -0.82 24.24
CA ASN A 268 -3.63 0.20 24.99
C ASN A 268 -3.97 1.63 24.52
N LEU A 269 -4.06 1.86 23.20
CA LEU A 269 -4.45 3.16 22.67
C LEU A 269 -5.87 3.53 23.05
N THR A 270 -6.81 2.59 22.98
CA THR A 270 -8.20 2.80 23.40
C THR A 270 -8.27 3.18 24.88
N ALA A 271 -7.55 2.46 25.74
CA ALA A 271 -7.51 2.77 27.17
C ALA A 271 -6.90 4.15 27.46
N ARG A 272 -5.85 4.56 26.73
CA ARG A 272 -5.24 5.89 26.87
C ARG A 272 -6.14 7.00 26.30
N ALA A 273 -6.75 6.80 25.13
CA ALA A 273 -7.63 7.76 24.46
C ALA A 273 -8.90 8.05 25.28
N GLN A 274 -9.43 7.05 25.98
CA GLN A 274 -10.59 7.22 26.87
C GLN A 274 -10.37 8.26 27.97
N ARG A 275 -9.13 8.42 28.46
CA ARG A 275 -8.79 9.45 29.47
C ARG A 275 -8.94 10.87 28.95
N PHE A 276 -8.78 11.06 27.64
CA PHE A 276 -8.96 12.34 26.95
C PHE A 276 -10.36 12.47 26.32
N ASN A 277 -11.29 11.58 26.68
CA ASN A 277 -12.65 11.54 26.11
C ASN A 277 -12.70 11.35 24.58
N LEU A 278 -11.69 10.70 24.02
CA LEU A 278 -11.64 10.36 22.59
C LEU A 278 -12.05 8.90 22.39
N VAL A 279 -12.78 8.64 21.31
CA VAL A 279 -13.19 7.30 20.89
C VAL A 279 -12.38 6.94 19.64
N LEU A 280 -11.75 5.77 19.67
CA LEU A 280 -11.06 5.19 18.53
C LEU A 280 -11.97 4.13 17.92
N ASP A 281 -12.42 4.35 16.68
CA ASP A 281 -13.29 3.41 15.96
C ASP A 281 -12.45 2.31 15.31
N ASP A 282 -11.26 2.64 14.80
CA ASP A 282 -10.28 1.67 14.32
C ASP A 282 -8.85 2.13 14.57
N VAL A 283 -7.97 1.15 14.76
CA VAL A 283 -6.53 1.31 14.91
C VAL A 283 -5.86 0.20 14.11
N SER A 284 -5.00 0.57 13.19
CA SER A 284 -4.24 -0.36 12.36
C SER A 284 -2.80 0.12 12.16
N ILE A 285 -1.85 -0.79 12.33
CA ILE A 285 -0.47 -0.58 11.87
C ILE A 285 -0.52 -0.79 10.36
N THR A 286 -0.06 0.16 9.54
CA THR A 286 -0.13 0.09 8.06
C THR A 286 1.21 -0.30 7.44
N HIS A 287 2.29 0.37 7.84
CA HIS A 287 3.63 0.16 7.31
C HIS A 287 4.62 -0.14 8.43
N VAL A 288 5.45 -1.17 8.23
CA VAL A 288 6.54 -1.55 9.14
C VAL A 288 7.80 -1.63 8.29
N SER A 289 8.76 -0.75 8.55
CA SER A 289 10.03 -0.70 7.84
C SER A 289 11.20 -0.92 8.79
N PHE A 290 12.13 -1.78 8.40
CA PHE A 290 13.38 -2.02 9.10
C PHE A 290 14.53 -1.31 8.38
N SER A 291 15.69 -1.22 9.03
CA SER A 291 16.89 -0.74 8.34
C SER A 291 17.22 -1.69 7.17
N PRO A 292 17.73 -1.17 6.03
CA PRO A 292 18.11 -2.00 4.89
C PRO A 292 19.12 -3.10 5.25
N GLU A 293 20.04 -2.78 6.18
CA GLU A 293 21.04 -3.72 6.70
C GLU A 293 20.39 -4.91 7.43
N PHE A 294 19.35 -4.67 8.23
CA PHE A 294 18.62 -5.74 8.92
C PHE A 294 17.88 -6.64 7.92
N THR A 295 17.20 -6.05 6.94
CA THR A 295 16.52 -6.81 5.88
C THR A 295 17.50 -7.71 5.14
N HIS A 296 18.65 -7.16 4.72
CA HIS A 296 19.69 -7.94 4.05
C HIS A 296 20.25 -9.06 4.94
N ALA A 297 20.45 -8.80 6.24
CA ALA A 297 20.92 -9.81 7.18
C ALA A 297 19.90 -10.94 7.39
N VAL A 298 18.60 -10.62 7.43
CA VAL A 298 17.52 -11.62 7.53
C VAL A 298 17.44 -12.46 6.26
N GLU A 299 17.51 -11.85 5.08
CA GLU A 299 17.55 -12.55 3.79
C GLU A 299 18.77 -13.47 3.69
N ALA A 300 19.96 -12.96 4.02
CA ALA A 300 21.19 -13.75 4.04
C ALA A 300 21.09 -14.94 5.00
N LYS A 301 20.51 -14.74 6.20
CA LYS A 301 20.27 -15.81 7.16
C LYS A 301 19.30 -16.85 6.61
N GLN A 302 18.24 -16.44 5.93
CA GLN A 302 17.30 -17.36 5.29
C GLN A 302 17.98 -18.16 4.17
N ILE A 303 18.79 -17.52 3.34
CA ILE A 303 19.56 -18.21 2.28
C ILE A 303 20.52 -19.24 2.89
N ALA A 304 21.26 -18.87 3.94
CA ALA A 304 22.17 -19.78 4.62
C ALA A 304 21.43 -20.96 5.28
N GLN A 305 20.28 -20.72 5.91
CA GLN A 305 19.44 -21.77 6.49
C GLN A 305 18.88 -22.70 5.41
N GLN A 306 18.40 -22.17 4.29
CA GLN A 306 17.96 -22.99 3.16
C GLN A 306 19.10 -23.79 2.54
N ALA A 307 20.30 -23.21 2.42
CA ALA A 307 21.48 -23.91 1.93
C ALA A 307 21.88 -25.06 2.86
N ALA A 308 21.84 -24.85 4.18
CA ALA A 308 22.10 -25.90 5.17
C ALA A 308 21.06 -27.03 5.09
N LEU A 309 19.77 -26.70 4.96
CA LEU A 309 18.70 -27.69 4.79
C LEU A 309 18.87 -28.51 3.51
N ARG A 310 19.23 -27.86 2.39
CA ARG A 310 19.52 -28.55 1.13
C ARG A 310 20.75 -29.46 1.24
N ALA A 311 21.81 -29.00 1.90
CA ALA A 311 23.02 -29.80 2.12
C ALA A 311 22.72 -31.03 2.98
N ALA A 312 21.93 -30.89 4.05
CA ALA A 312 21.48 -32.00 4.87
C ALA A 312 20.67 -33.01 4.05
N PHE A 313 19.71 -32.54 3.25
CA PHE A 313 18.91 -33.40 2.38
C PHE A 313 19.77 -34.17 1.35
N LEU A 314 20.80 -33.52 0.79
CA LEU A 314 21.73 -34.17 -0.14
C LEU A 314 22.55 -35.28 0.55
N VAL A 315 22.99 -35.04 1.79
CA VAL A 315 23.69 -36.06 2.59
C VAL A 315 22.76 -37.23 2.89
N ASP A 316 21.52 -36.95 3.31
CA ASP A 316 20.53 -37.99 3.57
C ASP A 316 20.23 -38.79 2.30
N GLN A 317 20.06 -38.13 1.15
CA GLN A 317 19.86 -38.77 -0.14
C GLN A 317 21.04 -39.70 -0.48
N ALA A 318 22.29 -39.25 -0.29
CA ALA A 318 23.48 -40.05 -0.54
C ALA A 318 23.58 -41.27 0.39
N ILE A 319 23.15 -41.14 1.65
CA ILE A 319 23.09 -42.26 2.60
C ILE A 319 22.03 -43.29 2.15
N GLN A 320 20.84 -42.83 1.76
CA GLN A 320 19.77 -43.72 1.29
C GLN A 320 20.16 -44.43 -0.01
N GLU A 321 20.78 -43.71 -0.95
CA GLU A 321 21.28 -44.28 -2.20
C GLU A 321 22.36 -45.33 -1.94
N LYS A 322 23.33 -45.04 -1.05
CA LYS A 322 24.35 -46.01 -0.61
C LYS A 322 23.72 -47.27 -0.01
N ALA A 323 22.73 -47.10 0.88
CA ALA A 323 22.04 -48.24 1.50
C ALA A 323 21.33 -49.09 0.45
N SER A 324 20.63 -48.45 -0.50
CA SER A 324 19.97 -49.13 -1.63
C SER A 324 20.95 -49.92 -2.48
N ILE A 325 22.11 -49.35 -2.81
CA ILE A 325 23.16 -50.02 -3.59
C ILE A 325 23.71 -51.25 -2.83
N ILE A 326 24.00 -51.12 -1.53
CA ILE A 326 24.50 -52.25 -0.72
C ILE A 326 23.47 -53.38 -0.67
N VAL A 327 22.21 -53.05 -0.40
CA VAL A 327 21.12 -54.04 -0.33
C VAL A 327 20.92 -54.70 -1.69
N LYS A 328 20.97 -53.93 -2.78
CA LYS A 328 20.87 -54.46 -4.16
C LYS A 328 22.04 -55.38 -4.49
N ALA A 329 23.27 -54.97 -4.21
CA ALA A 329 24.47 -55.77 -4.46
C ALA A 329 24.48 -57.05 -3.62
N GLN A 330 24.05 -57.00 -2.35
CA GLN A 330 23.89 -58.20 -1.52
C GLN A 330 22.80 -59.13 -2.07
N GLY A 331 21.68 -58.56 -2.52
CA GLY A 331 20.60 -59.30 -3.17
C GLY A 331 21.07 -60.00 -4.46
N GLU A 332 21.84 -59.29 -5.29
CA GLU A 332 22.44 -59.84 -6.52
C GLU A 332 23.48 -60.91 -6.23
N ALA A 333 24.39 -60.69 -5.27
CA ALA A 333 25.40 -61.67 -4.88
C ALA A 333 24.76 -62.96 -4.34
N LYS A 334 23.76 -62.82 -3.45
CA LYS A 334 23.02 -63.97 -2.91
C LYS A 334 22.21 -64.69 -3.99
N SER A 335 21.62 -63.95 -4.92
CA SER A 335 20.92 -64.54 -6.07
C SER A 335 21.88 -65.28 -6.99
N ALA A 336 23.05 -64.72 -7.28
CA ALA A 336 24.07 -65.34 -8.11
C ALA A 336 24.64 -66.61 -7.45
N GLU A 337 24.84 -66.62 -6.14
CA GLU A 337 25.23 -67.80 -5.37
C GLU A 337 24.18 -68.91 -5.47
N LEU A 338 22.91 -68.60 -5.22
CA LEU A 338 21.80 -69.56 -5.33
C LEU A 338 21.63 -70.11 -6.75
N ILE A 339 21.73 -69.24 -7.77
CA ILE A 339 21.70 -69.65 -9.18
C ILE A 339 22.93 -70.52 -9.50
N GLY A 340 24.12 -70.15 -9.02
CA GLY A 340 25.35 -70.90 -9.20
C GLY A 340 25.29 -72.30 -8.59
N GLU A 341 24.71 -72.44 -7.40
CA GLU A 341 24.44 -73.74 -6.79
C GLU A 341 23.41 -74.57 -7.58
N ALA A 342 22.32 -73.94 -8.04
CA ALA A 342 21.30 -74.60 -8.86
C ALA A 342 21.89 -75.10 -10.19
N VAL A 343 22.73 -74.30 -10.83
CA VAL A 343 23.51 -74.62 -12.03
C VAL A 343 24.44 -75.81 -11.80
N LYS A 344 25.21 -75.81 -10.70
CA LYS A 344 26.11 -76.92 -10.35
C LYS A 344 25.36 -78.24 -10.15
N LYS A 345 24.14 -78.20 -9.60
CA LYS A 345 23.30 -79.37 -9.37
C LYS A 345 22.70 -79.95 -10.66
N ASN A 346 22.42 -79.14 -11.68
CA ASN A 346 21.80 -79.61 -12.93
C ASN A 346 22.48 -79.03 -14.19
N LYS A 347 23.36 -79.82 -14.82
CA LYS A 347 24.06 -79.45 -16.06
C LYS A 347 23.11 -79.12 -17.23
N GLY A 348 21.88 -79.61 -17.24
CA GLY A 348 20.87 -79.28 -18.24
C GLY A 348 20.39 -77.82 -18.18
N PHE A 349 20.47 -77.18 -17.00
CA PHE A 349 20.03 -75.81 -16.79
C PHE A 349 20.90 -74.77 -17.53
N LEU A 350 22.21 -75.00 -17.64
CA LEU A 350 23.11 -74.15 -18.43
C LEU A 350 22.79 -74.19 -19.93
N LYS A 351 22.47 -75.38 -20.46
CA LYS A 351 22.09 -75.54 -21.86
C LYS A 351 20.79 -74.80 -22.15
N LEU A 352 19.79 -74.91 -21.27
CA LEU A 352 18.54 -74.17 -21.39
C LEU A 352 18.76 -72.65 -21.30
N ARG A 353 19.59 -72.16 -20.36
CA ARG A 353 19.93 -70.73 -20.24
C ARG A 353 20.69 -70.19 -21.45
N LYS A 354 21.61 -70.97 -22.04
CA LYS A 354 22.28 -70.61 -23.30
C LYS A 354 21.26 -70.46 -24.44
N LEU A 355 20.28 -71.37 -24.54
CA LEU A 355 19.21 -71.29 -25.55
C LEU A 355 18.28 -70.08 -25.32
N GLU A 356 17.93 -69.78 -24.06
CA GLU A 356 17.14 -68.59 -23.71
C GLU A 356 17.90 -67.30 -24.04
N ALA A 357 19.18 -67.18 -23.68
CA ALA A 357 20.01 -66.03 -24.01
C ALA A 357 20.17 -65.84 -25.52
N ALA A 358 20.40 -66.93 -26.27
CA ALA A 358 20.47 -66.90 -27.73
C ALA A 358 19.13 -66.45 -28.35
N ARG A 359 17.99 -66.90 -27.81
CA ARG A 359 16.66 -66.46 -28.24
C ARG A 359 16.42 -64.98 -27.95
N ASP A 360 16.82 -64.49 -26.78
CA ASP A 360 16.65 -63.08 -26.40
C ASP A 360 17.53 -62.16 -27.27
N ILE A 361 18.80 -62.53 -27.50
CA ILE A 361 19.71 -61.83 -28.41
C ILE A 361 19.14 -61.80 -29.83
N ALA A 362 18.63 -62.94 -30.33
CA ALA A 362 17.98 -63.00 -31.63
C ALA A 362 16.73 -62.11 -31.70
N THR A 363 15.96 -62.02 -30.62
CA THR A 363 14.76 -61.17 -30.54
C THR A 363 15.14 -59.68 -30.56
N ILE A 364 16.14 -59.28 -29.75
CA ILE A 364 16.68 -57.91 -29.72
C ILE A 364 17.26 -57.54 -31.09
N LEU A 365 18.01 -58.44 -31.73
CA LEU A 365 18.56 -58.23 -33.08
C LEU A 365 17.45 -58.09 -34.13
N SER A 366 16.37 -58.89 -34.05
CA SER A 366 15.24 -58.76 -34.96
C SER A 366 14.51 -57.42 -34.81
N GLN A 367 14.44 -56.89 -33.59
CA GLN A 367 13.81 -55.59 -33.28
C GLN A 367 14.73 -54.40 -33.59
N ALA A 368 16.05 -54.52 -33.34
CA ALA A 368 17.05 -53.50 -33.60
C ALA A 368 17.53 -53.46 -35.07
N GLY A 369 17.27 -54.54 -35.83
CA GLY A 369 17.69 -54.76 -37.23
C GLY A 369 17.08 -53.81 -38.27
N ALA A 370 16.27 -52.84 -37.87
CA ALA A 370 15.78 -51.79 -38.76
C ALA A 370 16.80 -50.62 -38.96
N HIS A 371 17.78 -50.42 -38.08
CA HIS A 371 18.57 -49.17 -38.09
C HIS A 371 20.10 -49.28 -38.02
N ASN A 372 20.71 -50.45 -37.76
CA ASN A 372 22.18 -50.57 -37.79
C ASN A 372 22.64 -51.96 -38.26
N LYS A 373 23.05 -52.08 -39.52
CA LYS A 373 23.55 -53.32 -40.12
C LYS A 373 25.07 -53.40 -39.96
N VAL A 374 25.54 -53.77 -38.76
CA VAL A 374 26.94 -54.16 -38.54
C VAL A 374 27.02 -55.68 -38.64
N LEU A 375 27.80 -56.20 -39.58
CA LEU A 375 28.04 -57.63 -39.76
C LEU A 375 28.91 -58.11 -38.58
N LEU A 376 28.26 -58.68 -37.56
CA LEU A 376 28.93 -59.33 -36.44
C LEU A 376 28.93 -60.84 -36.67
N ASP A 377 30.07 -61.46 -36.40
CA ASP A 377 30.29 -62.89 -36.58
C ASP A 377 29.47 -63.71 -35.56
N ALA A 378 28.95 -64.86 -35.97
CA ALA A 378 28.00 -65.65 -35.17
C ALA A 378 28.63 -66.18 -33.87
N ASP A 379 29.94 -66.41 -33.88
CA ASP A 379 30.71 -66.80 -32.70
C ASP A 379 30.85 -65.64 -31.69
N THR A 380 30.95 -64.39 -32.17
CA THR A 380 30.99 -63.20 -31.28
C THR A 380 29.64 -62.92 -30.62
N LEU A 381 28.54 -63.40 -31.21
CA LEU A 381 27.17 -63.25 -30.70
C LEU A 381 26.71 -64.45 -29.87
N LEU A 382 27.58 -65.44 -29.60
CA LEU A 382 27.26 -66.66 -28.84
C LEU A 382 26.05 -67.44 -29.42
N LEU A 383 25.76 -67.28 -30.71
CA LEU A 383 24.63 -67.93 -31.39
C LEU A 383 24.93 -69.39 -31.77
N ASN A 384 26.20 -69.80 -31.68
CA ASN A 384 26.66 -71.15 -32.02
C ASN A 384 26.58 -72.10 -30.81
N VAL A 385 25.37 -72.57 -30.49
CA VAL A 385 25.11 -73.41 -29.30
C VAL A 385 25.52 -74.89 -29.49
N ALA A 386 25.99 -75.28 -30.68
CA ALA A 386 26.19 -76.68 -31.06
C ALA A 386 27.61 -77.24 -30.83
N ASN A 387 28.64 -76.41 -30.62
CA ASN A 387 30.05 -76.84 -30.80
C ASN A 387 30.95 -76.84 -29.55
N GLU A 388 30.45 -76.56 -28.34
CA GLU A 388 31.29 -76.60 -27.12
C GLU A 388 30.89 -77.74 -26.16
N ASP A 389 31.46 -78.92 -26.39
CA ASP A 389 31.61 -79.96 -25.35
C ASP A 389 33.05 -79.91 -24.83
N PRO A 390 33.31 -79.68 -23.53
CA PRO A 390 34.65 -79.84 -22.97
C PRO A 390 34.87 -81.32 -22.67
N THR A 391 35.35 -82.06 -23.67
CA THR A 391 36.02 -83.35 -23.46
C THR A 391 37.50 -83.20 -23.80
N HIS A 392 38.35 -83.64 -22.87
CA HIS A 392 39.82 -83.73 -22.85
C HIS A 392 40.60 -82.57 -22.20
N SER A 393 40.71 -82.60 -20.87
CA SER A 393 41.87 -83.16 -20.16
C SER A 393 41.46 -83.63 -18.76
#